data_AF-A0A1G2DEQ7-F1
#
_entry.id   AF-A0A1G2DEQ7-F1
#
_cell.length_a   1.000
_cell.length_b   1.000
_cell.length_c   1.000
_cell.angle_alpha   90.00
_cell.angle_beta   90.00
_cell.angle_gamma   90.00
#
_symmetry.space_group_name_H-M   'P 1'
#
loop_
_entity.id
_entity.type
_entity.pdbx_description
1 polymer ?
#
loop_
_entity_poly.entity_id
_entity_poly.type
_entity_poly.pdbx_seq_one_letter_code
_entity_poly.pdbx_strand_id
1 'polypeptide(L)' 'MPKANINLTETMKKLRAITAWFDAEKEIDVEKGLEKVKEGAELIKASRERLKELENEFEEVKKKLGEDA' A
#
# COMPACT_ATOMS: atom_id res chain seq x y z
N MET A 1 2.60 6.82 17.41
CA MET A 1 3.82 6.62 16.58
C MET A 1 3.73 7.58 15.42
N PRO A 2 4.82 8.25 15.02
CA PRO A 2 4.78 9.15 13.86
C PRO A 2 4.39 8.30 12.64
N LYS A 3 3.32 8.69 11.95
CA LYS A 3 2.82 7.97 10.77
C LYS A 3 3.93 7.99 9.72
N ALA A 4 4.60 6.85 9.54
CA ALA A 4 5.55 6.68 8.44
C ALA A 4 4.77 6.95 7.16
N ASN A 5 5.07 8.07 6.49
CA ASN A 5 4.36 8.51 5.31
C ASN A 5 4.64 7.48 4.21
N ILE A 6 3.74 6.51 4.05
CA ILE A 6 3.97 5.39 3.15
C ILE A 6 3.94 5.94 1.72
N ASN A 7 4.97 5.62 0.94
CA ASN A 7 4.99 5.98 -0.47
C ASN A 7 4.25 4.89 -1.26
N LEU A 8 3.06 5.21 -1.77
CA LEU A 8 2.23 4.25 -2.50
C LEU A 8 2.94 3.67 -3.73
N THR A 9 3.76 4.46 -4.44
CA THR A 9 4.53 3.98 -5.59
C THR A 9 5.55 2.92 -5.17
N GLU A 10 6.29 3.16 -4.09
CA GLU A 10 7.24 2.19 -3.56
C GLU A 10 6.53 0.95 -3.00
N THR A 11 5.40 1.11 -2.33
CA THR A 11 4.60 -0.03 -1.87
C THR A 11 4.12 -0.90 -3.04
N MET A 12 3.67 -0.29 -4.15
CA MET A 12 3.29 -1.03 -5.35
C MET A 12 4.47 -1.77 -5.99
N LYS A 13 5.68 -1.19 -5.97
CA LYS A 13 6.90 -1.90 -6.41
C LYS A 13 7.17 -3.12 -5.54
N LYS A 14 7.06 -3.00 -4.21
CA LYS A 14 7.25 -4.12 -3.28
C LYS A 14 6.22 -5.23 -3.49
N LEU A 15 4.94 -4.88 -3.65
CA LEU A 15 3.89 -5.85 -3.93
C LEU A 15 4.15 -6.61 -5.24
N ARG A 16 4.59 -5.91 -6.30
CA ARG A 16 5.00 -6.55 -7.56
C ARG A 16 6.22 -7.46 -7.40
N ALA A 17 7.17 -7.11 -6.54
CA ALA A 17 8.31 -7.97 -6.24
C ALA A 17 7.88 -9.25 -5.50
N ILE A 18 6.89 -9.16 -4.61
CA ILE A 18 6.30 -10.33 -3.94
C ILE A 18 5.63 -11.25 -4.96
N THR A 19 4.80 -10.72 -5.86
CA THR A 19 4.15 -11.55 -6.89
C THR A 19 5.19 -12.18 -7.83
N ALA A 20 6.19 -11.41 -8.27
CA ALA A 20 7.26 -11.92 -9.12
C ALA A 20 8.09 -13.01 -8.43
N TRP A 21 8.27 -12.94 -7.10
CA TRP A 21 8.94 -13.99 -6.33
C TRP A 21 8.14 -15.30 -6.37
N PHE A 22 6.81 -15.25 -6.22
CA PHE A 22 5.96 -16.44 -6.33
C PHE A 22 5.98 -17.03 -7.74
N ASP A 23 5.96 -16.19 -8.77
CA ASP A 23 5.96 -16.63 -10.17
C ASP A 23 7.31 -17.25 -10.61
N ALA A 24 8.41 -16.81 -10.00
CA ALA A 24 9.75 -17.29 -10.30
C ALA A 24 10.06 -18.65 -9.66
N GLU A 25 9.34 -19.01 -8.59
CA GLU A 25 9.66 -20.20 -7.80
C GLU A 25 9.02 -21.46 -8.39
N LYS A 26 9.84 -22.45 -8.76
CA LYS A 26 9.38 -23.69 -9.40
C LYS A 26 8.73 -24.63 -8.38
N GLU A 27 9.24 -24.66 -7.16
CA GLU A 27 8.68 -25.39 -6.03
C GLU A 27 8.63 -24.45 -4.82
N ILE A 28 7.42 -24.01 -4.47
CA ILE A 28 7.23 -23.01 -3.43
C ILE A 28 7.58 -23.59 -2.06
N ASP A 29 8.59 -23.01 -1.42
CA ASP A 29 8.81 -23.13 0.02
C ASP A 29 7.65 -22.45 0.76
N VAL A 30 6.81 -23.27 1.41
CA VAL A 30 5.56 -22.82 2.05
C VAL A 30 5.81 -21.87 3.22
N GLU A 31 6.91 -22.04 3.97
CA GLU A 31 7.23 -21.15 5.09
C GLU A 31 7.59 -19.75 4.58
N LYS A 32 8.47 -19.68 3.57
CA LYS A 32 8.80 -18.42 2.89
C LYS A 32 7.58 -17.80 2.20
N GLY A 33 6.75 -18.64 1.59
CA GLY A 33 5.49 -18.19 0.99
C GLY A 33 4.58 -17.51 2.01
N LEU A 34 4.44 -18.10 3.20
CA LEU A 34 3.63 -17.51 4.27
C LEU A 34 4.20 -16.16 4.75
N GLU A 35 5.53 -16.03 4.84
CA GLU A 35 6.17 -14.74 5.16
C GLU A 35 5.87 -13.67 4.11
N LYS A 36 5.96 -14.02 2.82
CA LYS A 36 5.66 -13.11 1.70
C LYS A 36 4.20 -12.68 1.67
N VAL A 37 3.26 -13.58 1.98
CA VAL A 37 1.84 -13.25 2.11
C VAL A 37 1.61 -12.27 3.26
N LYS A 38 2.23 -12.49 4.43
CA LYS A 38 2.13 -11.57 5.57
C LYS A 38 2.70 -10.20 5.25
N GLU A 39 3.86 -10.14 4.59
CA GLU A 39 4.47 -8.90 4.11
C GLU A 39 3.51 -8.14 3.17
N GLY A 40 2.93 -8.85 2.18
CA GLY A 40 1.96 -8.29 1.26
C GLY A 40 0.70 -7.76 1.98
N ALA A 41 0.19 -8.48 2.97
CA ALA A 41 -0.99 -8.08 3.74
C ALA A 41 -0.76 -6.75 4.50
N GLU A 42 0.39 -6.61 5.16
CA GLU A 42 0.75 -5.37 5.87
C GLU A 42 0.93 -4.19 4.88
N LEU A 43 1.58 -4.43 3.73
CA LEU A 43 1.73 -3.42 2.68
C LEU A 43 0.37 -2.95 2.14
N ILE A 44 -0.58 -3.86 1.92
CA ILE A 44 -1.94 -3.54 1.46
C ILE A 44 -2.68 -2.75 2.53
N LYS A 45 -2.62 -3.18 3.79
CA LYS A 45 -3.29 -2.52 4.90
C LYS A 45 -2.84 -1.07 5.02
N ALA A 46 -1.53 -0.85 5.05
CA ALA A 46 -0.98 0.50 5.16
C ALA A 46 -1.25 1.35 3.90
N SER A 47 -1.32 0.74 2.72
CA SER A 47 -1.73 1.45 1.49
C SER A 47 -3.18 1.94 1.56
N ARG A 48 -4.10 1.14 2.10
CA ARG A 48 -5.51 1.52 2.28
C ARG A 48 -5.64 2.70 3.26
N GLU A 49 -4.87 2.69 4.34
CA GLU A 49 -4.84 3.80 5.29
C GLU A 49 -4.35 5.09 4.61
N ARG A 50 -3.26 5.04 3.83
CA ARG A 50 -2.77 6.23 3.13
C ARG A 50 -3.73 6.74 2.05
N LEU A 51 -4.41 5.84 1.32
CA LEU A 51 -5.42 6.24 0.35
C LEU A 51 -6.58 7.00 1.00
N LYS A 52 -7.04 6.53 2.16
CA LYS A 52 -8.08 7.22 2.93
C LYS A 52 -7.64 8.60 3.39
N GLU A 53 -6.38 8.75 3.80
CA GLU A 53 -5.84 10.07 4.14
C GLU A 53 -5.83 11.02 2.93
N LEU A 54 -5.37 10.54 1.78
CA LEU A 54 -5.40 11.32 0.54
C LEU A 54 -6.82 11.72 0.15
N GLU A 55 -7.80 10.82 0.25
CA GLU A 55 -9.21 11.14 -0.02
C GLU A 55 -9.73 12.27 0.89
N ASN A 56 -9.38 12.24 2.18
CA ASN A 56 -9.74 13.33 3.09
C ASN A 56 -9.05 14.66 2.70
N GLU A 57 -7.77 14.61 2.34
CA GLU A 57 -7.02 15.80 1.86
C GLU A 57 -7.69 16.39 0.60
N PHE A 58 -8.14 15.55 -0.34
CA PHE A 58 -8.88 16.00 -1.53
C PHE A 58 -10.23 16.65 -1.19
N GLU A 59 -11.00 16.07 -0.26
CA GLU A 59 -12.28 16.64 0.17
C GLU A 59 -12.11 17.99 0.88
N GLU A 60 -11.05 18.16 1.67
CA GLU A 60 -10.73 19.46 2.28
C GLU A 60 -10.39 20.53 1.23
N VAL A 61 -9.61 20.17 0.20
CA VAL A 61 -9.31 21.08 -0.91
C VAL A 61 -10.59 21.47 -1.65
N LYS A 62 -11.46 20.50 -1.94
CA LYS A 62 -12.74 20.74 -2.61
C LYS A 62 -13.65 21.68 -1.82
N LYS A 63 -13.73 21.52 -0.50
CA LYS A 63 -14.50 22.43 0.38
C LYS A 63 -13.98 23.85 0.29
N LYS A 64 -12.66 24.05 0.43
CA LYS A 64 -12.04 25.38 0.32
C LYS A 64 -12.33 26.05 -1.02
N LEU A 65 -12.20 25.30 -2.13
CA LEU A 65 -12.51 25.81 -3.47
C LEU A 65 -13.99 26.11 -3.69
N GLY A 66 -14.90 25.44 -2.98
CA GLY A 66 -16.35 25.65 -3.08
C GLY A 66 -16.89 26.72 -2.12
N GLU A 67 -16.19 27.02 -1.03
CA GLU A 67 -16.53 28.10 -0.08
C GLU A 67 -16.13 29.49 -0.60
N ASP A 68 -15.21 29.54 -1.59
CA ASP A 68 -14.77 30.75 -2.28
C ASP A 68 -15.64 31.10 -3.52
N ALA A 69 -16.74 30.38 -3.77
CA ALA A 69 -17.61 30.51 -4.95
C ALA A 69 -19.01 31.09 -4.64
#